data_AF-A0A3N5NM14-F1
#
_entry.id   AF-A0A3N5NM14-F1
#
_cell.length_a   1.000
_cell.length_b   1.000
_cell.length_c   1.000
_cell.angle_alpha   90.00
_cell.angle_beta   90.00
_cell.angle_gamma   90.00
#
_symmetry.space_group_name_H-M   'P 1'
#
loop_
_entity.id
_entity.type
_entity.pdbx_description
1 polymer ?
#
loop_
_entity_poly.entity_id
_entity_poly.type
_entity_poly.pdbx_seq_one_letter_code
_entity_poly.pdbx_strand_id
1 'polypeptide(L)' 'HGSGHNPRDRKVQRVRQRFMHKLKYYVDKYDNGVQCSGCGRCIRNCPVNIDIRKVCELMNG' A
#
# COMPACT_ATOMS: atom_id res chain seq x y z
N HIS A 1 -5.82 -11.18 26.85
CA HIS A 1 -6.44 -9.98 26.27
C HIS A 1 -5.37 -9.12 25.62
N GLY A 2 -5.37 -8.95 24.30
CA GLY A 2 -4.58 -7.90 23.65
C GLY A 2 -5.17 -6.55 24.01
N SER A 3 -4.34 -5.51 24.19
CA SER A 3 -4.71 -4.20 24.76
C SER A 3 -5.80 -3.41 24.02
N GLY A 4 -6.44 -3.96 22.98
CA GLY A 4 -7.40 -3.26 22.11
C GLY A 4 -6.77 -2.09 21.32
N HIS A 5 -5.47 -1.85 21.51
CA HIS A 5 -4.78 -0.71 20.92
C HIS A 5 -4.63 -0.91 19.42
N ASN A 6 -5.20 0.01 18.64
CA ASN A 6 -4.96 0.09 17.22
C ASN A 6 -3.76 1.00 16.95
N PRO A 7 -2.59 0.46 16.52
CA PRO A 7 -1.41 1.28 16.24
C PRO A 7 -1.59 2.23 15.04
N ARG A 8 -2.71 2.11 14.31
CA ARG A 8 -3.08 2.96 13.17
C ARG A 8 -4.51 3.41 13.32
N ASP A 9 -4.71 4.34 14.24
CA ASP A 9 -6.02 4.87 14.62
C ASP A 9 -6.74 5.54 13.44
N ARG A 10 -6.00 6.29 12.61
CA ARG A 10 -6.58 7.02 11.47
C ARG A 10 -6.63 6.18 10.19
N LYS A 11 -7.69 6.37 9.39
CA LYS A 11 -7.86 5.70 8.08
C LYS A 11 -6.66 5.94 7.16
N VAL A 12 -6.12 7.15 7.13
CA VAL A 12 -4.95 7.51 6.33
C VAL A 12 -3.73 6.64 6.65
N GLN A 13 -3.47 6.36 7.94
CA GLN A 13 -2.35 5.52 8.34
C GLN A 13 -2.53 4.07 7.87
N ARG A 14 -3.75 3.53 7.97
CA ARG A 14 -4.07 2.18 7.49
C ARG A 14 -3.95 2.04 5.98
N VAL A 15 -4.45 3.04 5.24
CA VAL A 15 -4.38 3.07 3.77
C VAL A 15 -2.93 3.20 3.32
N ARG A 16 -2.17 4.14 3.89
CA ARG A 16 -0.72 4.28 3.65
C ARG A 16 0.01 2.97 3.91
N GLN A 17 -0.20 2.34 5.08
CA GLN A 17 0.43 1.05 5.38
C GLN A 17 0.10 -0.02 4.34
N ARG A 18 -1.16 -0.14 3.92
CA ARG A 18 -1.58 -1.15 2.94
C ARG A 18 -0.85 -1.00 1.62
N PHE A 19 -0.72 0.22 1.11
CA PHE A 19 -0.02 0.49 -0.14
C PHE A 19 1.49 0.30 0.02
N MET A 20 2.10 0.95 1.03
CA MET A 20 3.53 0.87 1.28
C MET A 20 3.99 -0.57 1.52
N HIS A 21 3.26 -1.35 2.31
CA HIS A 21 3.63 -2.74 2.59
C HIS A 21 3.70 -3.59 1.32
N LYS A 22 2.75 -3.40 0.40
CA LYS A 22 2.68 -4.20 -0.83
C LYS A 22 3.63 -3.71 -1.92
N LEU A 23 3.78 -2.40 -2.03
CA LEU A 23 4.41 -1.76 -3.19
C LEU A 23 5.85 -1.30 -2.92
N LYS A 24 6.27 -1.15 -1.67
CA LYS A 24 7.59 -0.62 -1.30
C LYS A 24 8.30 -1.46 -0.26
N TYR A 25 7.74 -1.60 0.94
CA TYR A 25 8.41 -2.29 2.05
C TYR A 25 8.70 -3.76 1.77
N TYR A 26 7.81 -4.45 1.04
CA TYR A 26 8.08 -5.82 0.65
C TYR A 26 9.21 -5.90 -0.38
N VAL A 27 9.26 -4.96 -1.33
CA VAL A 27 10.35 -4.85 -2.30
C VAL A 27 11.66 -4.57 -1.57
N ASP A 28 11.70 -3.53 -0.75
CA ASP A 28 12.90 -3.12 0.00
C ASP A 28 13.42 -4.23 0.93
N LYS A 29 12.54 -5.07 1.47
CA LYS A 29 12.91 -6.11 2.44
C LYS A 29 13.33 -7.42 1.80
N TYR A 30 12.72 -7.80 0.68
CA TYR A 30 12.87 -9.15 0.11
C TYR A 30 13.37 -9.16 -1.33
N ASP A 31 13.45 -8.01 -1.99
CA ASP A 31 13.90 -7.85 -3.38
C ASP A 31 13.19 -8.79 -4.38
N ASN A 32 11.94 -9.15 -4.07
CA ASN A 32 11.15 -10.13 -4.83
C ASN A 32 9.95 -9.48 -5.53
N GLY A 33 10.14 -8.25 -6.00
CA GLY A 33 9.11 -7.47 -6.65
C GLY A 33 7.93 -7.09 -5.74
N VAL A 34 6.93 -6.44 -6.34
CA VAL A 34 5.77 -5.91 -5.62
C VAL A 34 4.72 -6.98 -5.36
N GLN A 35 4.04 -6.93 -4.21
CA GLN A 35 2.88 -7.77 -3.91
C GLN A 35 1.59 -7.23 -4.55
N CYS A 36 1.59 -7.09 -5.87
CA CYS A 36 0.42 -6.70 -6.65
C CYS A 36 -0.05 -7.87 -7.52
N SER A 37 -1.27 -8.35 -7.30
CA SER A 37 -1.87 -9.43 -8.10
C SER A 37 -2.69 -8.94 -9.30
N GLY A 38 -2.58 -7.65 -9.68
CA GLY A 38 -3.32 -7.10 -10.81
C GLY A 38 -4.84 -6.89 -10.61
N CYS A 39 -5.36 -6.96 -9.38
CA CYS A 39 -6.81 -6.91 -9.12
C CYS A 39 -7.53 -5.57 -9.45
N GLY A 40 -6.79 -4.50 -9.76
CA GLY A 40 -7.32 -3.19 -10.16
C GLY A 40 -8.12 -2.41 -9.10
N ARG A 41 -8.31 -2.94 -7.88
CA ARG A 41 -9.12 -2.28 -6.81
C ARG A 41 -8.57 -0.92 -6.38
N CYS A 42 -7.25 -0.77 -6.44
CA CYS A 42 -6.57 0.48 -6.10
C CYS A 42 -6.95 1.64 -7.02
N ILE A 43 -7.22 1.36 -8.30
CA ILE A 43 -7.62 2.36 -9.30
C ILE A 43 -9.15 2.53 -9.24
N ARG A 44 -9.91 1.44 -9.34
CA ARG A 44 -11.38 1.47 -9.39
C ARG A 44 -12.03 2.14 -8.18
N ASN A 45 -11.46 1.96 -6.99
CA ASN A 45 -12.05 2.47 -5.75
C ASN A 45 -11.41 3.78 -5.29
N CYS A 46 -10.50 4.37 -6.09
CA CYS A 46 -9.85 5.61 -5.69
C CYS A 46 -10.84 6.77 -5.83
N PRO A 47 -11.20 7.47 -4.75
CA PRO A 47 -12.19 8.54 -4.81
C PRO A 47 -11.71 9.77 -5.58
N VAL A 48 -10.39 9.87 -5.80
CA VAL A 48 -9.72 11.03 -6.43
C VAL A 48 -8.89 10.62 -7.65
N ASN A 49 -9.15 9.43 -8.20
CA ASN A 49 -8.56 8.94 -9.46
C ASN A 49 -7.02 8.97 -9.53
N ILE A 50 -6.35 8.62 -8.42
CA ILE A 50 -4.88 8.46 -8.39
C ILE A 50 -4.49 7.16 -9.09
N ASP A 51 -3.55 7.25 -10.04
CA ASP A 51 -2.90 6.07 -10.62
C ASP A 51 -1.76 5.57 -9.73
N ILE A 52 -2.07 4.57 -8.90
CA ILE A 52 -1.10 3.98 -7.96
C ILE A 52 0.07 3.29 -8.68
N ARG A 53 -0.05 2.94 -9.98
CA ARG A 53 1.02 2.26 -10.73
C ARG A 53 2.18 3.20 -10.96
N LYS A 54 1.88 4.43 -11.41
CA LYS A 54 2.86 5.52 -11.53
C LYS A 54 3.53 5.82 -10.19
N VAL A 55 2.75 5.89 -9.12
CA VAL A 55 3.30 6.10 -7.77
C VAL A 55 4.24 4.95 -7.39
N CYS A 56 3.87 3.70 -7.69
CA CYS A 56 4.72 2.53 -7.43
C CYS A 56 6.04 2.58 -8.20
N GLU A 57 6.02 2.99 -9.46
CA GLU A 57 7.24 3.18 -10.28
C GLU A 57 8.14 4.25 -9.67
N LEU A 58 7.58 5.41 -9.31
CA LEU A 58 8.33 6.51 -8.68
C LEU A 58 8.92 6.14 -7.30
N MET A 59 8.35 5.16 -6.62
CA MET A 59 8.82 4.73 -5.29
C MET A 59 9.94 3.69 -5.35
N ASN A 60 10.05 2.98 -6.48
CA ASN A 60 10.97 1.85 -6.65
C ASN A 60 12.02 2.08 -7.75
N GLY A 61 11.86 3.11 -8.58
CA GLY A 61 12.89 3.65 -9.46
C GLY A 61 13.83 4.59 -8.72
#